data_AF-A0A813LFP9-F1
#
_entry.id   AF-A0A813LFP9-F1
#
_cell.length_a   1.000
_cell.length_b   1.000
_cell.length_c   1.000
_cell.angle_alpha   90.00
_cell.angle_beta   90.00
_cell.angle_gamma   90.00
#
_symmetry.space_group_name_H-M   'P 1'
#
loop_
_entity.id
_entity.type
_entity.pdbx_description
1 polymer ?
#
loop_
_entity_poly.entity_id
_entity_poly.type
_entity_poly.pdbx_seq_one_letter_code
_entity_poly.pdbx_strand_id
1 'polypeptide(L)'
;MVSSENWPPNGQLEAALALRSLWAPAKAERQGHGGPLNGTNGEGSNEDVGHSSRLHRDLRAEVDDVLKSGLLRRMARLEKQVKLLWQDDGLIGAEAENGAQEEATSAPAAAQRPCNETAAQTEGGVQDLTAAQHLAETVAKALRRANRCAEPLKKVYGPTDQQEKLPDPPGEKDDGPVRETVTLRSTLSCLEQNLSSRSRQIGNLSKQLDHVEKEFKGKSIEAEEAIEKLEKLRHQPMQQIHAERLQTRRKRVLQMESNLKESKEKAKVYQALAHQQRAFFLQSERVSAIGGKEVMSRHPAGEIFLVPTPASMEDDNVQTWDVGCAIANPYICDSWPFEPNVLARRGPQESSMPPFAEETEEDLEEENKRFRNPFRPGLSLRMPPPRGGNSDDEDFDDRYGGQTETARSL
;
A
#
# COMPACT_ATOMS: atom_id res chain seq x y z
N MET A 1 -5.73 37.73 19.87
CA MET A 1 -6.21 38.48 18.69
C MET A 1 -5.04 38.60 17.72
N VAL A 2 -4.90 37.64 16.82
CA VAL A 2 -3.89 37.65 15.74
C VAL A 2 -4.67 37.95 14.47
N SER A 3 -4.42 39.10 13.87
CA SER A 3 -5.13 39.57 12.68
C SER A 3 -4.92 38.60 11.51
N SER A 4 -6.01 38.02 11.01
CA SER A 4 -6.04 37.06 9.91
C SER A 4 -6.02 37.71 8.52
N GLU A 5 -5.49 38.92 8.39
CA GLU A 5 -5.51 39.68 7.15
C GLU A 5 -4.09 39.92 6.64
N ASN A 6 -3.62 39.02 5.78
CA ASN A 6 -2.80 39.30 4.59
C ASN A 6 -2.15 38.01 4.08
N TRP A 7 -2.94 37.15 3.44
CA TRP A 7 -2.37 36.23 2.45
C TRP A 7 -2.15 37.02 1.16
N PRO A 8 -0.91 37.14 0.65
CA PRO A 8 -0.68 37.84 -0.61
C PRO A 8 -1.37 37.08 -1.75
N PRO A 9 -2.12 37.76 -2.64
CA PRO A 9 -2.87 37.14 -3.73
C PRO A 9 -1.99 36.37 -4.74
N ASN A 10 -0.67 36.53 -4.66
CA ASN A 10 0.28 35.91 -5.57
C ASN A 10 0.60 34.43 -5.22
N GLY A 11 0.38 34.00 -3.98
CA GLY A 11 0.70 32.63 -3.55
C GLY A 11 -0.12 31.56 -4.26
N GLN A 12 -1.38 31.86 -4.58
CA GLN A 12 -2.24 30.95 -5.36
C GLN A 12 -1.81 30.87 -6.83
N LEU A 13 -1.34 31.98 -7.41
CA LEU A 13 -0.88 32.02 -8.79
C LEU A 13 0.44 31.24 -8.96
N GLU A 14 1.37 31.38 -8.02
CA GLU A 14 2.64 30.64 -8.02
C GLU A 14 2.42 29.14 -7.79
N ALA A 15 1.53 28.76 -6.87
CA ALA A 15 1.16 27.35 -6.67
C ALA A 15 0.47 26.77 -7.91
N ALA A 16 -0.40 27.53 -8.58
CA ALA A 16 -1.05 27.11 -9.81
C ALA A 16 -0.07 26.99 -10.99
N LEU A 17 0.91 27.90 -11.10
CA LEU A 17 1.97 27.83 -12.12
C LEU A 17 2.95 26.68 -11.86
N ALA A 18 3.29 26.40 -10.61
CA ALA A 18 4.13 25.26 -10.22
C ALA A 18 3.44 23.92 -10.47
N LEU A 19 2.13 23.82 -10.17
CA LEU A 19 1.35 22.62 -10.50
C LEU A 19 1.18 22.48 -12.02
N ARG A 20 1.01 23.58 -12.76
CA ARG A 20 0.90 23.54 -14.23
C ARG A 20 2.22 23.16 -14.92
N SER A 21 3.38 23.48 -14.35
CA SER A 21 4.68 23.09 -14.91
C SER A 21 5.05 21.64 -14.64
N LEU A 22 4.60 21.07 -13.51
CA LEU A 22 4.73 19.65 -13.20
C LEU A 22 3.84 18.75 -14.06
N TRP A 23 2.75 19.30 -14.63
CA TRP A 23 1.70 18.55 -15.34
C TRP A 23 1.50 19.01 -16.79
N ALA A 24 2.40 19.84 -17.33
CA ALA A 24 2.32 20.23 -18.72
C ALA A 24 2.51 18.99 -19.60
N PRO A 25 1.55 18.59 -20.44
CA PRO A 25 1.77 17.52 -21.39
C PRO A 25 2.94 17.95 -22.28
N ALA A 26 3.93 17.07 -22.42
CA ALA A 26 5.00 17.26 -23.39
C ALA A 26 4.33 17.56 -24.72
N LYS A 27 4.38 18.82 -25.16
CA LYS A 27 3.86 19.22 -26.47
C LYS A 27 4.70 18.46 -27.47
N ALA A 28 4.19 17.33 -27.95
CA ALA A 28 4.68 16.71 -29.16
C ALA A 28 4.44 17.73 -30.27
N GLU A 29 5.46 18.52 -30.59
CA GLU A 29 5.55 19.32 -31.79
C GLU A 29 5.42 18.37 -32.99
N ARG A 30 4.17 18.07 -33.37
CA ARG A 30 3.85 17.67 -34.74
C ARG A 30 3.83 18.94 -35.58
N GLN A 31 5.01 19.53 -35.80
CA GLN A 31 5.20 20.31 -37.02
C GLN A 31 5.47 19.31 -38.13
N GLY A 32 4.40 18.97 -38.86
CA GLY A 32 4.51 18.30 -40.14
C GLY A 32 5.19 19.24 -41.13
N HIS A 33 6.50 19.08 -41.29
CA HIS A 33 7.22 19.52 -42.48
C HIS A 33 7.32 18.35 -43.44
N GLY A 34 6.33 18.26 -44.32
CA GLY A 34 6.44 17.49 -45.55
C GLY A 34 7.42 18.19 -46.48
N GLY A 35 8.60 17.61 -46.65
CA GLY A 35 9.58 17.98 -47.66
C GLY A 35 10.35 16.74 -48.10
N PRO A 36 10.32 16.35 -49.38
CA PRO A 36 11.05 15.20 -49.86
C PRO A 36 12.45 15.66 -50.29
N LEU A 37 13.46 15.46 -49.44
CA LEU A 37 14.85 15.64 -49.86
C LEU A 37 15.74 14.53 -49.30
N ASN A 38 16.04 13.60 -50.22
CA ASN A 38 17.37 13.10 -50.54
C ASN A 38 18.54 13.53 -49.62
N GLY A 39 19.24 12.53 -49.08
CA GLY A 39 20.70 12.51 -49.15
C GLY A 39 21.50 12.93 -47.91
N THR A 40 22.17 11.91 -47.36
CA THR A 40 23.53 11.92 -46.81
C THR A 40 23.77 12.34 -45.35
N ASN A 41 24.03 11.32 -44.55
CA ASN A 41 25.08 11.18 -43.52
C ASN A 41 25.27 12.32 -42.52
N GLY A 42 24.59 12.21 -41.39
CA GLY A 42 24.97 12.86 -40.14
C GLY A 42 24.56 11.98 -38.96
N GLU A 43 25.53 11.24 -38.41
CA GLU A 43 25.40 10.55 -37.12
C GLU A 43 25.17 11.58 -36.01
N GLY A 44 23.89 11.82 -35.71
CA GLY A 44 23.44 12.50 -34.51
C GLY A 44 22.50 11.54 -33.79
N SER A 45 23.00 10.93 -32.71
CA SER A 45 22.22 10.10 -31.80
C SER A 45 21.10 10.94 -31.16
N ASN A 46 19.97 11.08 -31.87
CA ASN A 46 18.73 11.54 -31.27
C ASN A 46 18.30 10.47 -30.29
N GLU A 47 18.38 10.84 -29.02
CA GLU A 47 17.92 10.08 -27.88
C GLU A 47 16.54 9.50 -28.17
N ASP A 48 16.45 8.18 -28.00
CA ASP A 48 15.23 7.40 -28.02
C ASP A 48 14.28 7.96 -26.96
N VAL A 49 13.47 8.96 -27.34
CA VAL A 49 12.35 9.43 -26.53
C VAL A 49 11.32 8.31 -26.58
N GLY A 50 11.51 7.37 -25.65
CA GLY A 50 10.79 6.12 -25.53
C GLY A 50 9.31 6.33 -25.82
N HIS A 51 8.85 5.70 -26.89
CA HIS A 51 7.45 5.71 -27.27
C HIS A 51 6.66 4.99 -26.17
N SER A 52 6.15 5.76 -25.22
CA SER A 52 5.18 5.29 -24.24
C SER A 52 4.06 4.59 -25.01
N SER A 53 3.84 3.32 -24.70
CA SER A 53 2.83 2.49 -25.35
C SER A 53 1.48 3.21 -25.29
N ARG A 54 0.63 3.03 -26.31
CA ARG A 54 -0.72 3.63 -26.35
C ARG A 54 -1.50 3.35 -25.06
N LEU A 55 -1.38 2.12 -24.55
CA LEU A 55 -1.93 1.70 -23.25
C LEU A 55 -1.44 2.59 -22.10
N HIS A 56 -0.14 2.92 -22.04
CA HIS A 56 0.40 3.79 -20.99
C HIS A 56 -0.12 5.23 -21.08
N ARG A 57 -0.42 5.72 -22.28
CA ARG A 57 -1.05 7.04 -22.47
C ARG A 57 -2.51 7.04 -22.06
N ASP A 58 -3.25 6.01 -22.44
CA ASP A 58 -4.66 5.86 -22.09
C ASP A 58 -4.82 5.70 -20.57
N LEU A 59 -3.97 4.89 -19.93
CA LEU A 59 -3.95 4.72 -18.47
C LEU A 59 -3.57 6.02 -17.74
N ARG A 60 -2.60 6.79 -18.25
CA ARG A 60 -2.29 8.12 -17.69
C ARG A 60 -3.48 9.07 -17.78
N ALA A 61 -4.17 9.10 -18.91
CA ALA A 61 -5.33 9.96 -19.11
C ALA A 61 -6.46 9.60 -18.14
N GLU A 62 -6.73 8.31 -17.94
CA GLU A 62 -7.76 7.83 -17.01
C GLU A 62 -7.40 8.18 -15.55
N VAL A 63 -6.14 7.96 -15.14
CA VAL A 63 -5.66 8.34 -13.80
C VAL A 63 -5.77 9.85 -13.60
N ASP A 64 -5.38 10.65 -14.60
CA ASP A 64 -5.48 12.11 -14.55
C ASP A 64 -6.94 12.58 -14.40
N ASP A 65 -7.89 11.94 -15.10
CA ASP A 65 -9.31 12.28 -15.01
C ASP A 65 -9.92 11.88 -13.66
N VAL A 66 -9.52 10.73 -13.10
CA VAL A 66 -9.92 10.32 -11.75
C VAL A 66 -9.37 11.29 -10.70
N LEU A 67 -8.11 11.71 -10.82
CA LEU A 67 -7.49 12.67 -9.91
C LEU A 67 -8.13 14.06 -10.02
N LYS A 68 -8.36 14.57 -11.24
CA LYS A 68 -9.05 15.84 -11.47
C LYS A 68 -10.47 15.81 -10.90
N SER A 69 -11.25 14.77 -11.19
CA SER A 69 -12.61 14.64 -10.64
C SER A 69 -12.62 14.52 -9.11
N GLY A 70 -11.64 13.83 -8.54
CA GLY A 70 -11.44 13.74 -7.09
C GLY A 70 -11.12 15.09 -6.45
N LEU A 71 -10.23 15.87 -7.05
CA LEU A 71 -9.87 17.21 -6.58
C LEU A 71 -11.03 18.19 -6.69
N LEU A 72 -11.76 18.20 -7.83
CA LEU A 72 -12.94 19.04 -8.01
C LEU A 72 -14.02 18.76 -6.96
N ARG A 73 -14.28 17.48 -6.63
CA ARG A 73 -15.20 17.11 -5.54
C ARG A 73 -14.74 17.61 -4.17
N ARG A 74 -13.43 17.55 -3.87
CA ARG A 74 -12.88 18.06 -2.61
C ARG A 74 -13.00 19.59 -2.54
N MET A 75 -12.67 20.29 -3.62
CA MET A 75 -12.85 21.73 -3.74
C MET A 75 -14.30 22.14 -3.51
N ALA A 76 -15.26 21.48 -4.17
CA ALA A 76 -16.69 21.78 -3.99
C ALA A 76 -17.16 21.57 -2.54
N ARG A 77 -16.62 20.57 -1.83
CA ARG A 77 -16.90 20.36 -0.40
C ARG A 77 -16.31 21.49 0.46
N LEU A 78 -15.08 21.91 0.18
CA LEU A 78 -14.44 23.01 0.90
C LEU A 78 -15.18 24.32 0.65
N GLU A 79 -15.57 24.63 -0.60
CA GLU A 79 -16.39 25.80 -0.92
C GLU A 79 -17.73 25.79 -0.19
N LYS A 80 -18.37 24.61 -0.05
CA LYS A 80 -19.60 24.46 0.74
C LYS A 80 -19.36 24.70 2.23
N GLN A 81 -18.26 24.21 2.79
CA GLN A 81 -17.90 24.45 4.19
C GLN A 81 -17.59 25.93 4.45
N VAL A 82 -16.85 26.59 3.56
CA VAL A 82 -16.56 28.03 3.66
C VAL A 82 -17.84 28.85 3.57
N LYS A 83 -18.77 28.49 2.66
CA LYS A 83 -20.09 29.15 2.59
C LYS A 83 -20.92 28.97 3.85
N LEU A 84 -20.88 27.81 4.51
CA LEU A 84 -21.57 27.59 5.78
C LEU A 84 -20.96 28.44 6.89
N LEU A 85 -19.63 28.49 7.00
CA LEU A 85 -18.94 29.34 7.99
C LEU A 85 -19.27 30.82 7.79
N TRP A 86 -19.31 31.29 6.53
CA TRP A 86 -19.71 32.67 6.22
C TRP A 86 -21.19 32.98 6.45
N GLN A 87 -22.07 31.96 6.44
CA GLN A 87 -23.48 32.14 6.78
C GLN A 87 -23.70 32.13 8.30
N ASP A 88 -22.90 31.37 9.05
CA ASP A 88 -23.04 31.22 10.50
C ASP A 88 -22.36 32.36 11.29
N ASP A 89 -21.37 33.05 10.72
CA ASP A 89 -20.76 34.25 11.34
C ASP A 89 -21.73 35.46 11.44
N GLY A 90 -22.93 35.37 10.88
CA GLY A 90 -24.01 36.35 11.07
C GLY A 90 -24.76 36.26 12.40
N LEU A 91 -24.48 35.26 13.26
CA LEU A 91 -25.22 35.02 14.51
C LEU A 91 -24.42 35.25 15.80
N ILE A 92 -23.13 35.62 15.71
CA ILE A 92 -22.31 35.95 16.89
C ILE A 92 -22.18 37.47 16.99
N GLY A 93 -23.27 38.14 17.36
CA GLY A 93 -23.26 39.60 17.50
C GLY A 93 -24.53 40.27 18.00
N ALA A 94 -25.44 39.52 18.64
CA ALA A 94 -26.69 40.08 19.17
C ALA A 94 -26.95 39.65 20.61
N GLU A 95 -25.98 39.83 21.50
CA GLU A 95 -26.23 39.84 22.95
C GLU A 95 -25.50 41.02 23.60
N ALA A 96 -26.13 42.19 23.57
CA ALA A 96 -26.11 43.20 24.62
C ALA A 96 -26.92 44.42 24.15
N GLU A 97 -28.17 44.53 24.60
CA GLU A 97 -28.70 45.70 25.31
C GLU A 97 -30.24 45.70 25.39
N ASN A 98 -30.71 45.65 26.64
CA ASN A 98 -31.89 46.34 27.18
C ASN A 98 -33.31 46.03 26.68
N GLY A 99 -34.16 45.70 27.67
CA GLY A 99 -35.36 46.50 27.90
C GLY A 99 -36.69 45.79 27.71
N ALA A 100 -37.42 45.68 28.81
CA ALA A 100 -38.79 45.18 28.89
C ALA A 100 -39.78 46.02 28.08
N GLN A 101 -40.75 45.36 27.42
CA GLN A 101 -42.18 45.67 27.56
C GLN A 101 -43.07 44.59 26.94
N GLU A 102 -44.26 44.50 27.52
CA GLU A 102 -45.34 43.55 27.28
C GLU A 102 -46.09 43.73 25.95
N GLU A 103 -47.03 42.80 25.74
CA GLU A 103 -48.22 42.84 24.87
C GLU A 103 -48.10 42.35 23.41
N ALA A 104 -48.61 41.12 23.26
CA ALA A 104 -49.75 40.77 22.42
C ALA A 104 -49.73 41.00 20.89
N THR A 105 -50.15 39.92 20.22
CA THR A 105 -50.87 39.83 18.94
C THR A 105 -50.14 39.96 17.60
N SER A 106 -50.44 38.95 16.79
CA SER A 106 -50.61 38.95 15.33
C SER A 106 -49.37 38.74 14.44
N ALA A 107 -49.59 37.82 13.49
CA ALA A 107 -48.69 37.41 12.43
C ALA A 107 -48.32 38.57 11.47
N PRO A 108 -47.19 38.41 10.76
CA PRO A 108 -47.10 38.82 9.36
C PRO A 108 -46.59 37.65 8.50
N ALA A 109 -47.27 37.25 7.43
CA ALA A 109 -47.39 37.95 6.16
C ALA A 109 -46.02 38.15 5.44
N ALA A 110 -45.78 37.23 4.51
CA ALA A 110 -45.10 37.41 3.22
C ALA A 110 -44.03 38.51 3.10
N ALA A 111 -42.75 38.12 3.13
CA ALA A 111 -41.65 38.87 2.53
C ALA A 111 -41.18 38.16 1.26
N GLN A 112 -41.68 38.64 0.12
CA GLN A 112 -41.20 38.29 -1.21
C GLN A 112 -39.77 38.81 -1.39
N ARG A 113 -38.81 37.90 -1.62
CA ARG A 113 -37.50 38.26 -2.20
C ARG A 113 -37.63 38.20 -3.72
N PRO A 114 -37.27 39.26 -4.48
CA PRO A 114 -37.23 39.20 -5.93
C PRO A 114 -35.99 38.41 -6.37
N CYS A 115 -36.20 37.16 -6.78
CA CYS A 115 -35.21 36.42 -7.56
C CYS A 115 -35.28 36.94 -9.01
N ASN A 116 -34.23 37.63 -9.44
CA ASN A 116 -34.03 37.95 -10.85
C ASN A 116 -33.66 36.66 -11.59
N GLU A 117 -34.66 36.02 -12.18
CA GLU A 117 -34.49 34.97 -13.19
C GLU A 117 -33.89 35.59 -14.45
N THR A 118 -32.61 35.32 -14.69
CA THR A 118 -32.04 35.37 -16.03
C THR A 118 -32.41 34.05 -16.71
N ALA A 119 -33.43 34.13 -17.57
CA ALA A 119 -33.90 33.04 -18.41
C ALA A 119 -32.80 32.61 -19.40
N ALA A 120 -31.97 31.65 -18.98
CA ALA A 120 -31.23 30.80 -19.91
C ALA A 120 -32.11 29.56 -20.18
N GLN A 121 -32.66 29.51 -21.39
CA GLN A 121 -33.36 28.36 -21.92
C GLN A 121 -32.37 27.19 -22.05
N THR A 122 -32.33 26.31 -21.05
CA THR A 122 -31.71 24.99 -21.15
C THR A 122 -32.82 23.94 -21.20
N GLU A 123 -33.13 23.51 -22.42
CA GLU A 123 -33.93 22.32 -22.70
C GLU A 123 -33.14 21.07 -22.26
N GLY A 124 -33.27 20.71 -20.99
CA GLY A 124 -32.69 19.48 -20.40
C GLY A 124 -33.44 18.97 -19.15
N GLY A 125 -34.61 19.53 -18.85
CA GLY A 125 -35.22 19.53 -17.51
C GLY A 125 -35.98 18.27 -17.07
N VAL A 126 -35.92 17.14 -17.78
CA VAL A 126 -36.70 15.94 -17.38
C VAL A 126 -35.85 14.89 -16.65
N GLN A 127 -34.53 14.85 -16.86
CA GLN A 127 -33.68 13.83 -16.23
C GLN A 127 -33.27 14.20 -14.79
N ASP A 128 -33.05 15.48 -14.48
CA ASP A 128 -32.58 15.91 -13.15
C ASP A 128 -33.65 15.78 -12.05
N LEU A 129 -34.93 15.86 -12.40
CA LEU A 129 -36.05 15.62 -11.46
C LEU A 129 -36.07 14.17 -10.96
N THR A 130 -35.70 13.20 -11.80
CA THR A 130 -35.69 11.78 -11.42
C THR A 130 -34.53 11.44 -10.49
N ALA A 131 -33.36 12.07 -10.69
CA ALA A 131 -32.20 11.89 -9.81
C ALA A 131 -32.45 12.46 -8.41
N ALA A 132 -33.10 13.64 -8.32
CA ALA A 132 -33.48 14.24 -7.05
C ALA A 132 -34.50 13.39 -6.27
N GLN A 133 -35.48 12.79 -6.97
CA GLN A 133 -36.46 11.89 -6.36
C GLN A 133 -35.83 10.60 -5.85
N HIS A 134 -34.90 9.99 -6.60
CA HIS A 134 -34.20 8.79 -6.17
C HIS A 134 -33.27 9.05 -4.96
N LEU A 135 -32.62 10.23 -4.93
CA LEU A 135 -31.84 10.65 -3.76
C LEU A 135 -32.73 10.86 -2.53
N ALA A 136 -33.89 11.52 -2.69
CA ALA A 136 -34.84 11.70 -1.60
C ALA A 136 -35.37 10.36 -1.05
N GLU A 137 -35.67 9.40 -1.93
CA GLU A 137 -36.16 8.08 -1.52
C GLU A 137 -35.08 7.25 -0.81
N THR A 138 -33.84 7.30 -1.28
CA THR A 138 -32.71 6.60 -0.64
C THR A 138 -32.39 7.20 0.73
N VAL A 139 -32.39 8.53 0.87
CA VAL A 139 -32.25 9.21 2.17
C VAL A 139 -33.40 8.85 3.10
N ALA A 140 -34.64 8.84 2.61
CA ALA A 140 -35.81 8.44 3.41
C ALA A 140 -35.77 6.96 3.84
N LYS A 141 -35.22 6.06 3.02
CA LYS A 141 -34.98 4.65 3.39
C LYS A 141 -33.87 4.53 4.43
N ALA A 142 -32.78 5.28 4.28
CA ALA A 142 -31.68 5.30 5.25
C ALA A 142 -32.12 5.83 6.61
N LEU A 143 -32.89 6.92 6.66
CA LEU A 143 -33.43 7.50 7.89
C LEU A 143 -34.43 6.55 8.57
N ARG A 144 -35.31 5.88 7.82
CA ARG A 144 -36.21 4.86 8.38
C ARG A 144 -35.44 3.68 9.00
N ARG A 145 -34.33 3.27 8.38
CA ARG A 145 -33.46 2.22 8.93
C ARG A 145 -32.74 2.70 10.19
N ALA A 146 -32.17 3.91 10.17
CA ALA A 146 -31.51 4.52 11.32
C ALA A 146 -32.47 4.66 12.51
N ASN A 147 -33.70 5.12 12.28
CA ASN A 147 -34.71 5.23 13.33
C ASN A 147 -35.10 3.86 13.92
N ARG A 148 -35.27 2.81 13.10
CA ARG A 148 -35.50 1.44 13.62
C ARG A 148 -34.32 0.91 14.42
N CYS A 149 -33.09 1.28 14.05
CA CYS A 149 -31.90 0.88 14.80
C CYS A 149 -31.69 1.71 16.08
N ALA A 150 -32.24 2.93 16.12
CA ALA A 150 -32.17 3.81 17.29
C ALA A 150 -33.25 3.49 18.33
N GLU A 151 -34.32 2.79 17.95
CA GLU A 151 -35.29 2.28 18.93
C GLU A 151 -34.59 1.33 19.90
N PRO A 152 -34.70 1.56 21.22
CA PRO A 152 -34.09 0.70 22.21
C PRO A 152 -34.72 -0.68 22.08
N LEU A 153 -33.96 -1.62 21.50
CA LEU A 153 -34.37 -3.01 21.39
C LEU A 153 -34.70 -3.51 22.80
N LYS A 154 -35.96 -3.86 23.03
CA LYS A 154 -36.39 -4.54 24.25
C LYS A 154 -35.67 -5.88 24.27
N LYS A 155 -34.60 -5.97 25.05
CA LYS A 155 -33.87 -7.22 25.25
C LYS A 155 -34.82 -8.19 25.96
N VAL A 156 -35.42 -9.09 25.19
CA VAL A 156 -36.14 -10.24 25.74
C VAL A 156 -35.06 -11.25 26.11
N TYR A 157 -34.87 -11.47 27.40
CA TYR A 157 -33.96 -12.50 27.89
C TYR A 157 -34.73 -13.81 27.91
N GLY A 158 -34.28 -14.77 27.10
CA GLY A 158 -34.87 -16.10 26.96
C GLY A 158 -34.34 -16.79 25.71
N PRO A 159 -34.60 -18.10 25.55
CA PRO A 159 -34.36 -18.80 24.30
C PRO A 159 -35.11 -18.11 23.17
N THR A 160 -34.46 -17.93 22.03
CA THR A 160 -35.15 -17.51 20.79
C THR A 160 -36.05 -18.65 20.31
N ASP A 161 -37.12 -18.35 19.56
CA ASP A 161 -38.02 -19.35 18.97
C ASP A 161 -37.30 -20.41 18.11
N GLN A 162 -36.08 -20.10 17.64
CA GLN A 162 -35.20 -21.04 16.95
C GLN A 162 -34.44 -21.95 17.93
N GLN A 163 -33.99 -21.41 19.07
CA GLN A 163 -33.36 -22.21 20.12
C GLN A 163 -34.34 -23.17 20.79
N GLU A 164 -35.62 -22.81 20.93
CA GLU A 164 -36.65 -23.72 21.45
C GLU A 164 -36.93 -24.94 20.55
N LYS A 165 -36.59 -24.84 19.26
CA LYS A 165 -36.82 -25.91 18.27
C LYS A 165 -35.63 -26.83 18.09
N LEU A 166 -34.46 -26.43 18.58
CA LEU A 166 -33.27 -27.26 18.51
C LEU A 166 -33.32 -28.26 19.66
N PRO A 167 -33.07 -29.55 19.40
CA PRO A 167 -32.92 -30.52 20.48
C PRO A 167 -31.76 -30.09 21.36
N ASP A 168 -31.94 -30.22 22.68
CA ASP A 168 -30.88 -29.91 23.64
C ASP A 168 -29.62 -30.69 23.25
N PRO A 169 -28.45 -30.01 23.16
CA PRO A 169 -27.22 -30.64 22.69
C PRO A 169 -26.90 -31.86 23.56
N PRO A 170 -26.70 -33.05 22.97
CA PRO A 170 -26.46 -34.27 23.72
C PRO A 170 -25.08 -34.19 24.36
N GLY A 171 -25.00 -33.80 25.64
CA GLY A 171 -23.74 -33.77 26.37
C GLY A 171 -23.49 -32.56 27.26
N GLU A 172 -24.43 -31.61 27.42
CA GLU A 172 -24.42 -30.74 28.60
C GLU A 172 -24.71 -31.59 29.83
N LYS A 173 -23.66 -32.26 30.30
CA LYS A 173 -23.62 -32.82 31.64
C LYS A 173 -23.90 -31.66 32.59
N ASP A 174 -24.69 -31.90 33.64
CA ASP A 174 -24.76 -31.04 34.81
C ASP A 174 -23.34 -30.93 35.38
N ASP A 175 -22.54 -30.05 34.80
CA ASP A 175 -21.34 -29.52 35.40
C ASP A 175 -21.88 -28.73 36.59
N GLY A 176 -22.03 -29.45 37.71
CA GLY A 176 -22.60 -28.92 38.94
C GLY A 176 -21.97 -27.58 39.29
N PRO A 177 -22.65 -26.75 40.09
CA PRO A 177 -22.31 -25.35 40.29
C PRO A 177 -20.80 -25.15 40.45
N VAL A 178 -20.19 -24.47 39.48
CA VAL A 178 -18.75 -24.21 39.47
C VAL A 178 -18.39 -23.56 40.80
N ARG A 179 -17.44 -24.16 41.51
CA ARG A 179 -16.98 -23.63 42.80
C ARG A 179 -16.58 -22.17 42.64
N GLU A 180 -17.08 -21.30 43.50
CA GLU A 180 -16.80 -19.86 43.50
C GLU A 180 -15.30 -19.56 43.38
N THR A 181 -14.47 -20.37 44.04
CA THR A 181 -13.00 -20.25 43.99
C THR A 181 -12.42 -20.43 42.58
N VAL A 182 -13.00 -21.30 41.76
CA VAL A 182 -12.57 -21.52 40.37
C VAL A 182 -12.99 -20.32 39.51
N THR A 183 -14.23 -19.85 39.68
CA THR A 183 -14.75 -18.67 38.99
C THR A 183 -13.91 -17.44 39.31
N LEU A 184 -13.60 -17.20 40.59
CA LEU A 184 -12.76 -16.08 41.04
C LEU A 184 -11.32 -16.17 40.50
N ARG A 185 -10.72 -17.36 40.44
CA ARG A 185 -9.39 -17.53 39.84
C ARG A 185 -9.39 -17.24 38.35
N SER A 186 -10.41 -17.72 37.64
CA SER A 186 -10.58 -17.46 36.21
C SER A 186 -10.79 -15.98 35.92
N THR A 187 -11.63 -15.29 36.70
CA THR A 187 -11.85 -13.85 36.55
C THR A 187 -10.60 -13.04 36.88
N LEU A 188 -9.86 -13.40 37.94
CA LEU A 188 -8.58 -12.74 38.26
C LEU A 188 -7.53 -12.94 37.15
N SER A 189 -7.38 -14.16 36.64
CA SER A 189 -6.45 -14.45 35.54
C SER A 189 -6.81 -13.67 34.26
N CYS A 190 -8.10 -13.56 33.94
CA CYS A 190 -8.58 -12.75 32.82
C CYS A 190 -8.29 -11.25 33.04
N LEU A 191 -8.45 -10.74 34.26
CA LEU A 191 -8.10 -9.36 34.60
C LEU A 191 -6.59 -9.11 34.48
N GLU A 192 -5.75 -10.03 34.95
CA GLU A 192 -4.28 -9.95 34.79
C GLU A 192 -3.87 -9.92 33.31
N GLN A 193 -4.45 -10.80 32.49
CA GLN A 193 -4.20 -10.81 31.05
C GLN A 193 -4.61 -9.48 30.41
N ASN A 194 -5.80 -8.97 30.75
CA ASN A 194 -6.29 -7.69 30.23
C ASN A 194 -5.41 -6.51 30.65
N LEU A 195 -4.95 -6.49 31.90
CA LEU A 195 -4.01 -5.47 32.40
C LEU A 195 -2.67 -5.56 31.67
N SER A 196 -2.13 -6.76 31.49
CA SER A 196 -0.86 -6.96 30.75
C SER A 196 -0.96 -6.49 29.29
N SER A 197 -2.10 -6.77 28.63
CA SER A 197 -2.37 -6.33 27.26
C SER A 197 -2.47 -4.82 27.18
N ARG A 198 -3.21 -4.18 28.10
CA ARG A 198 -3.31 -2.71 28.17
C ARG A 198 -1.96 -2.06 28.44
N SER A 199 -1.14 -2.62 29.33
CA SER A 199 0.21 -2.12 29.60
C SER A 199 1.11 -2.17 28.35
N ARG A 200 1.06 -3.26 27.57
CA ARG A 200 1.77 -3.36 26.28
C ARG A 200 1.27 -2.32 25.28
N GLN A 201 -0.05 -2.14 25.20
CA GLN A 201 -0.66 -1.14 24.32
C GLN A 201 -0.24 0.27 24.69
N ILE A 202 -0.25 0.62 25.98
CA ILE A 202 0.23 1.91 26.48
C ILE A 202 1.70 2.11 26.08
N GLY A 203 2.55 1.10 26.31
CA GLY A 203 3.97 1.17 25.91
C GLY A 203 4.17 1.37 24.40
N ASN A 204 3.36 0.74 23.56
CA ASN A 204 3.42 0.92 22.11
C ASN A 204 2.94 2.33 21.68
N LEU A 205 1.85 2.82 22.26
CA LEU A 205 1.34 4.18 21.99
C LEU A 205 2.33 5.25 22.44
N SER A 206 2.99 5.08 23.59
CA SER A 206 4.05 5.97 24.04
C SER A 206 5.22 6.02 23.04
N LYS A 207 5.70 4.88 22.55
CA LYS A 207 6.75 4.84 21.52
C LYS A 207 6.34 5.54 20.21
N GLN A 208 5.06 5.41 19.83
CA GLN A 208 4.54 6.10 18.65
C GLN A 208 4.48 7.61 18.85
N LEU A 209 4.06 8.08 20.04
CA LEU A 209 4.09 9.50 20.37
C LEU A 209 5.52 10.06 20.35
N ASP A 210 6.48 9.34 20.95
CA ASP A 210 7.90 9.73 20.93
C ASP A 210 8.44 9.84 19.51
N HIS A 211 8.06 8.89 18.63
CA HIS A 211 8.45 8.91 17.23
C HIS A 211 7.86 10.11 16.48
N VAL A 212 6.57 10.39 16.66
CA VAL A 212 5.89 11.55 16.03
C VAL A 212 6.48 12.86 16.54
N GLU A 213 6.75 12.98 17.84
CA GLU A 213 7.39 14.17 18.42
C GLU A 213 8.79 14.38 17.84
N LYS A 214 9.57 13.31 17.68
CA LYS A 214 10.89 13.37 17.05
C LYS A 214 10.80 13.81 15.59
N GLU A 215 9.88 13.26 14.81
CA GLU A 215 9.66 13.69 13.43
C GLU A 215 9.21 15.14 13.33
N PHE A 216 8.30 15.57 14.22
CA PHE A 216 7.83 16.94 14.27
C PHE A 216 8.97 17.92 14.56
N LYS A 217 9.82 17.62 15.56
CA LYS A 217 11.02 18.41 15.85
C LYS A 217 11.97 18.47 14.66
N GLY A 218 12.20 17.35 13.98
CA GLY A 218 13.00 17.29 12.76
C GLY A 218 12.45 18.21 11.67
N LYS A 219 11.15 18.10 11.36
CA LYS A 219 10.48 18.94 10.36
C LYS A 219 10.42 20.43 10.75
N SER A 220 10.32 20.74 12.04
CA SER A 220 10.37 22.12 12.53
C SER A 220 11.75 22.74 12.27
N ILE A 221 12.82 22.02 12.56
CA ILE A 221 14.20 22.46 12.29
C ILE A 221 14.41 22.61 10.78
N GLU A 222 13.98 21.64 9.97
CA GLU A 222 14.07 21.73 8.50
C GLU A 222 13.30 22.95 7.94
N ALA A 223 12.13 23.27 8.51
CA ALA A 223 11.36 24.44 8.12
C ALA A 223 12.07 25.76 8.49
N GLU A 224 12.65 25.84 9.69
CA GLU A 224 13.45 26.99 10.13
C GLU A 224 14.68 27.19 9.23
N GLU A 225 15.42 26.12 8.92
CA GLU A 225 16.55 26.15 7.99
C GLU A 225 16.12 26.57 6.58
N ALA A 226 14.95 26.14 6.12
CA ALA A 226 14.41 26.53 4.82
C ALA A 226 14.03 28.02 4.78
N ILE A 227 13.47 28.56 5.86
CA ILE A 227 13.17 29.99 6.02
C ILE A 227 14.47 30.80 6.01
N GLU A 228 15.47 30.43 6.82
CA GLU A 228 16.77 31.09 6.86
C GLU A 228 17.45 31.05 5.48
N LYS A 229 17.36 29.92 4.78
CA LYS A 229 17.86 29.78 3.42
C LYS A 229 17.14 30.71 2.44
N LEU A 230 15.82 30.84 2.53
CA LEU A 230 15.05 31.76 1.68
C LEU A 230 15.50 33.20 1.92
N GLU A 231 15.69 33.61 3.18
CA GLU A 231 16.20 34.93 3.52
C GLU A 231 17.61 35.17 2.94
N LYS A 232 18.52 34.20 3.06
CA LYS A 232 19.85 34.27 2.44
C LYS A 232 19.77 34.44 0.92
N LEU A 233 18.90 33.67 0.26
CA LEU A 233 18.70 33.74 -1.19
C LEU A 233 18.11 35.08 -1.64
N ARG A 234 17.31 35.75 -0.79
CA ARG A 234 16.76 37.08 -1.09
C ARG A 234 17.84 38.14 -1.25
N HIS A 235 18.99 37.97 -0.59
CA HIS A 235 20.09 38.95 -0.58
C HIS A 235 21.27 38.57 -1.49
N GLN A 236 21.33 37.33 -2.00
CA GLN A 236 22.44 36.86 -2.82
C GLN A 236 22.27 37.18 -4.32
N PRO A 237 23.36 37.49 -5.05
CA PRO A 237 23.32 37.64 -6.49
C PRO A 237 23.03 36.29 -7.16
N MET A 238 22.19 36.29 -8.19
CA MET A 238 21.70 35.08 -8.89
C MET A 238 22.84 34.12 -9.30
N GLN A 239 23.98 34.65 -9.72
CA GLN A 239 25.13 33.85 -10.15
C GLN A 239 25.67 32.92 -9.05
N GLN A 240 25.72 33.40 -7.80
CA GLN A 240 26.17 32.59 -6.67
C GLN A 240 25.17 31.47 -6.35
N ILE A 241 23.87 31.79 -6.38
CA ILE A 241 22.78 30.82 -6.19
C ILE A 241 22.86 29.71 -7.25
N HIS A 242 23.10 30.08 -8.50
CA HIS A 242 23.23 29.11 -9.59
C HIS A 242 24.44 28.19 -9.40
N ALA A 243 25.59 28.75 -9.04
CA ALA A 243 26.81 27.99 -8.78
C ALA A 243 26.63 27.00 -7.62
N GLU A 244 26.01 27.43 -6.52
CA GLU A 244 25.70 26.56 -5.37
C GLU A 244 24.78 25.41 -5.78
N ARG A 245 23.68 25.70 -6.51
CA ARG A 245 22.75 24.67 -7.01
C ARG A 245 23.43 23.65 -7.90
N LEU A 246 24.32 24.08 -8.79
CA LEU A 246 25.12 23.16 -9.62
C LEU A 246 26.02 22.27 -8.76
N GLN A 247 26.67 22.85 -7.74
CA GLN A 247 27.51 22.09 -6.82
C GLN A 247 26.69 21.05 -6.02
N THR A 248 25.51 21.40 -5.52
CA THR A 248 24.59 20.47 -4.85
C THR A 248 24.18 19.33 -5.77
N ARG A 249 23.84 19.63 -7.03
CA ARG A 249 23.48 18.60 -8.02
C ARG A 249 24.65 17.65 -8.29
N ARG A 250 25.86 18.17 -8.48
CA ARG A 250 27.06 17.34 -8.67
C ARG A 250 27.32 16.44 -7.46
N LYS A 251 27.22 16.98 -6.24
CA LYS A 251 27.33 16.17 -5.01
C LYS A 251 26.28 15.07 -4.93
N ARG A 252 25.02 15.37 -5.28
CA ARG A 252 23.93 14.38 -5.30
C ARG A 252 24.17 13.29 -6.35
N VAL A 253 24.67 13.65 -7.54
CA VAL A 253 25.03 12.67 -8.58
C VAL A 253 26.13 11.75 -8.06
N LEU A 254 27.21 12.28 -7.48
CA LEU A 254 28.29 11.45 -6.89
C LEU A 254 27.78 10.53 -5.77
N GLN A 255 26.86 11.01 -4.93
CA GLN A 255 26.25 10.19 -3.89
C GLN A 255 25.40 9.06 -4.50
N MET A 256 24.58 9.37 -5.51
CA MET A 256 23.77 8.36 -6.20
C MET A 256 24.65 7.33 -6.93
N GLU A 257 25.78 7.74 -7.50
CA GLU A 257 26.76 6.84 -8.11
C GLU A 257 27.39 5.90 -7.07
N SER A 258 27.77 6.43 -5.89
CA SER A 258 28.26 5.60 -4.78
C SER A 258 27.22 4.58 -4.33
N ASN A 259 25.98 5.02 -4.10
CA ASN A 259 24.88 4.14 -3.68
C ASN A 259 24.58 3.07 -4.74
N LEU A 260 24.65 3.44 -6.03
CA LEU A 260 24.45 2.50 -7.13
C LEU A 260 25.58 1.47 -7.21
N LYS A 261 26.83 1.88 -6.94
CA LYS A 261 27.96 0.97 -6.85
C LYS A 261 27.78 -0.03 -5.70
N GLU A 262 27.46 0.45 -4.50
CA GLU A 262 27.18 -0.42 -3.34
C GLU A 262 26.03 -1.38 -3.60
N SER A 263 24.94 -0.90 -4.20
CA SER A 263 23.79 -1.74 -4.57
C SER A 263 24.17 -2.81 -5.60
N LYS A 264 24.98 -2.47 -6.62
CA LYS A 264 25.50 -3.44 -7.60
C LYS A 264 26.40 -4.48 -6.95
N GLU A 265 27.25 -4.08 -6.01
CA GLU A 265 28.10 -5.01 -5.26
C GLU A 265 27.26 -5.98 -4.43
N LYS A 266 26.26 -5.47 -3.69
CA LYS A 266 25.29 -6.31 -2.97
C LYS A 266 24.55 -7.27 -3.91
N ALA A 267 24.07 -6.79 -5.05
CA ALA A 267 23.38 -7.61 -6.04
C ALA A 267 24.26 -8.75 -6.56
N LYS A 268 25.56 -8.49 -6.84
CA LYS A 268 26.52 -9.54 -7.23
C LYS A 268 26.70 -10.60 -6.13
N VAL A 269 26.76 -10.18 -4.87
CA VAL A 269 26.86 -11.10 -3.72
C VAL A 269 25.61 -12.00 -3.65
N TYR A 270 24.42 -11.41 -3.76
CA TYR A 270 23.16 -12.18 -3.75
C TYR A 270 23.02 -13.11 -4.94
N GLN A 271 23.47 -12.68 -6.13
CA GLN A 271 23.49 -13.53 -7.32
C GLN A 271 24.40 -14.75 -7.12
N ALA A 272 25.59 -14.55 -6.55
CA ALA A 272 26.52 -15.64 -6.24
C ALA A 272 25.94 -16.61 -5.19
N LEU A 273 25.30 -16.07 -4.14
CA LEU A 273 24.65 -16.86 -3.10
C LEU A 273 23.49 -17.69 -3.67
N ALA A 274 22.65 -17.11 -4.52
CA ALA A 274 21.55 -17.81 -5.16
C ALA A 274 22.05 -18.94 -6.09
N HIS A 275 23.14 -18.71 -6.82
CA HIS A 275 23.78 -19.75 -7.63
C HIS A 275 24.31 -20.89 -6.76
N GLN A 276 24.94 -20.58 -5.63
CA GLN A 276 25.42 -21.58 -4.68
C GLN A 276 24.27 -22.39 -4.07
N GLN A 277 23.19 -21.74 -3.63
CA GLN A 277 22.01 -22.41 -3.08
C GLN A 277 21.38 -23.37 -4.09
N ARG A 278 21.25 -22.93 -5.35
CA ARG A 278 20.73 -23.77 -6.44
C ARG A 278 21.64 -24.97 -6.71
N ALA A 279 22.95 -24.77 -6.77
CA ALA A 279 23.92 -25.84 -6.97
C ALA A 279 23.89 -26.86 -5.81
N PHE A 280 23.82 -26.37 -4.58
CA PHE A 280 23.71 -27.21 -3.38
C PHE A 280 22.42 -28.03 -3.39
N PHE A 281 21.28 -27.42 -3.71
CA PHE A 281 19.99 -28.11 -3.78
C PHE A 281 19.98 -29.19 -4.85
N LEU A 282 20.48 -28.88 -6.06
CA LEU A 282 20.56 -29.87 -7.14
C LEU A 282 21.51 -31.03 -6.78
N GLN A 283 22.59 -30.76 -6.06
CA GLN A 283 23.48 -31.81 -5.60
C GLN A 283 22.83 -32.63 -4.47
N SER A 284 22.21 -32.00 -3.47
CA SER A 284 21.58 -32.71 -2.35
C SER A 284 20.45 -33.61 -2.81
N GLU A 285 19.65 -33.18 -3.79
CA GLU A 285 18.61 -33.98 -4.43
C GLU A 285 19.20 -35.23 -5.10
N ARG A 286 20.26 -35.07 -5.90
CA ARG A 286 20.96 -36.19 -6.55
C ARG A 286 21.56 -37.16 -5.53
N VAL A 287 22.15 -36.65 -4.47
CA VAL A 287 22.75 -37.46 -3.41
C VAL A 287 21.68 -38.25 -2.65
N SER A 288 20.55 -37.61 -2.34
CA SER A 288 19.40 -38.27 -1.72
C SER A 288 18.89 -39.43 -2.58
N ALA A 289 18.74 -39.22 -3.89
CA ALA A 289 18.27 -40.22 -4.83
C ALA A 289 19.20 -41.45 -4.99
N ILE A 290 20.52 -41.28 -4.78
CA ILE A 290 21.53 -42.35 -4.96
C ILE A 290 21.74 -43.18 -3.67
N GLY A 291 21.02 -42.88 -2.59
CA GLY A 291 21.14 -43.58 -1.30
C GLY A 291 21.86 -42.78 -0.22
N GLY A 292 21.93 -41.45 -0.37
CA GLY A 292 22.42 -40.54 0.65
C GLY A 292 23.94 -40.50 0.81
N LYS A 293 24.39 -39.92 1.94
CA LYS A 293 25.81 -39.67 2.22
C LYS A 293 26.64 -40.96 2.35
N GLU A 294 26.02 -42.08 2.70
CA GLU A 294 26.71 -43.36 2.87
C GLU A 294 27.27 -43.90 1.55
N VAL A 295 26.53 -43.70 0.45
CA VAL A 295 26.96 -44.17 -0.88
C VAL A 295 28.08 -43.28 -1.44
N MET A 296 28.06 -41.98 -1.14
CA MET A 296 29.10 -41.05 -1.59
C MET A 296 30.46 -41.31 -0.95
N SER A 297 30.49 -41.72 0.33
CA SER A 297 31.77 -41.99 1.02
C SER A 297 32.51 -43.22 0.49
N ARG A 298 31.84 -44.06 -0.31
CA ARG A 298 32.39 -45.29 -0.90
C ARG A 298 32.59 -45.20 -2.41
N HIS A 299 32.51 -44.01 -2.99
CA HIS A 299 32.60 -43.87 -4.44
C HIS A 299 33.99 -44.28 -4.96
N PRO A 300 34.08 -45.17 -5.97
CA PRO A 300 35.36 -45.73 -6.42
C PRO A 300 36.30 -44.69 -7.06
N ALA A 301 35.78 -43.53 -7.46
CA ALA A 301 36.58 -42.42 -7.99
C ALA A 301 37.20 -41.51 -6.89
N GLY A 302 37.08 -41.87 -5.61
CA GLY A 302 37.61 -41.08 -4.49
C GLY A 302 36.63 -40.03 -3.96
N GLU A 303 37.17 -39.01 -3.27
CA GLU A 303 36.39 -37.95 -2.63
C GLU A 303 35.68 -37.08 -3.67
N ILE A 304 34.34 -37.10 -3.66
CA ILE A 304 33.52 -36.27 -4.55
C ILE A 304 33.44 -34.87 -3.96
N PHE A 305 33.76 -33.85 -4.76
CA PHE A 305 33.61 -32.46 -4.34
C PHE A 305 32.13 -32.13 -4.07
N LEU A 306 31.81 -31.91 -2.80
CA LEU A 306 30.50 -31.41 -2.37
C LEU A 306 30.48 -29.89 -2.45
N VAL A 307 29.44 -29.36 -3.09
CA VAL A 307 29.12 -27.94 -3.04
C VAL A 307 28.97 -27.58 -1.56
N PRO A 308 29.71 -26.57 -1.06
CA PRO A 308 29.63 -26.18 0.33
C PRO A 308 28.19 -25.77 0.65
N THR A 309 27.70 -26.21 1.82
CA THR A 309 26.40 -25.81 2.35
C THR A 309 26.30 -24.28 2.30
N PRO A 310 25.26 -23.71 1.70
CA PRO A 310 25.09 -22.27 1.67
C PRO A 310 25.05 -21.73 3.11
N ALA A 311 25.62 -20.55 3.34
CA ALA A 311 25.59 -19.91 4.65
C ALA A 311 24.14 -19.81 5.15
N SER A 312 23.93 -20.08 6.44
CA SER A 312 22.60 -19.93 7.03
C SER A 312 22.21 -18.45 6.97
N MET A 313 20.95 -18.17 6.66
CA MET A 313 20.40 -16.81 6.71
C MET A 313 20.41 -16.24 8.15
N GLU A 314 20.66 -17.09 9.15
CA GLU A 314 20.75 -16.75 10.56
C GLU A 314 22.15 -16.32 11.01
N ASP A 315 23.17 -16.38 10.14
CA ASP A 315 24.47 -15.84 10.47
C ASP A 315 24.37 -14.30 10.59
N ASP A 316 24.54 -13.77 11.81
CA ASP A 316 24.46 -12.34 12.18
C ASP A 316 25.33 -11.42 11.30
N ASN A 317 26.29 -11.99 10.57
CA ASN A 317 27.19 -11.26 9.67
C ASN A 317 26.65 -11.09 8.25
N VAL A 318 25.59 -11.82 7.86
CA VAL A 318 24.91 -11.60 6.59
C VAL A 318 23.91 -10.49 6.81
N GLN A 319 24.18 -9.31 6.25
CA GLN A 319 23.24 -8.19 6.24
C GLN A 319 21.99 -8.62 5.47
N THR A 320 21.06 -9.26 6.17
CA THR A 320 19.83 -9.82 5.64
C THR A 320 19.05 -8.68 5.01
N TRP A 321 18.92 -8.71 3.69
CA TRP A 321 18.03 -7.80 2.99
C TRP A 321 16.61 -8.17 3.41
N ASP A 322 16.04 -7.39 4.34
CA ASP A 322 14.66 -7.55 4.75
C ASP A 322 13.76 -7.28 3.55
N VAL A 323 13.35 -8.35 2.88
CA VAL A 323 12.41 -8.33 1.74
C VAL A 323 11.08 -7.69 2.18
N GLY A 324 10.74 -7.77 3.47
CA GLY A 324 9.60 -7.11 4.08
C GLY A 324 9.67 -5.59 4.02
N CYS A 325 10.87 -5.00 4.00
CA CYS A 325 11.09 -3.55 3.93
C CYS A 325 11.51 -3.05 2.53
N ALA A 326 11.57 -3.92 1.52
CA ALA A 326 11.87 -3.48 0.16
C ALA A 326 10.71 -2.62 -0.39
N ILE A 327 11.03 -1.58 -1.17
CA ILE A 327 10.07 -0.68 -1.85
C ILE A 327 9.02 -1.42 -2.70
N ALA A 328 9.24 -2.71 -2.99
CA ALA A 328 8.34 -3.58 -3.74
C ALA A 328 7.81 -4.76 -2.91
N ASN A 329 7.61 -4.60 -1.59
CA ASN A 329 6.84 -5.59 -0.84
C ASN A 329 5.38 -5.55 -1.34
N PRO A 330 4.86 -6.60 -2.00
CA PRO A 330 3.49 -6.61 -2.51
C PRO A 330 2.47 -6.46 -1.38
N TYR A 331 2.82 -6.80 -0.14
CA TYR A 331 1.96 -6.63 1.03
C TYR A 331 1.95 -5.20 1.60
N ILE A 332 2.89 -4.33 1.19
CA ILE A 332 2.94 -2.92 1.60
C ILE A 332 2.38 -2.03 0.49
N CYS A 333 2.77 -2.26 -0.75
CA CYS A 333 2.35 -1.44 -1.89
C CYS A 333 0.97 -1.78 -2.45
N ASP A 334 0.43 -2.96 -2.13
CA ASP A 334 -0.91 -3.39 -2.56
C ASP A 334 -1.86 -3.58 -1.36
N SER A 335 -1.71 -2.74 -0.33
CA SER A 335 -2.78 -2.51 0.63
C SER A 335 -3.90 -1.72 -0.06
N TRP A 336 -4.59 -2.41 -0.96
CA TRP A 336 -5.92 -2.09 -1.43
C TRP A 336 -6.78 -1.65 -0.23
N PRO A 337 -7.62 -0.59 -0.35
CA PRO A 337 -8.41 -0.05 0.75
C PRO A 337 -9.59 -0.95 1.16
N PHE A 338 -9.53 -2.25 0.88
CA PHE A 338 -10.39 -3.21 1.55
C PHE A 338 -9.76 -3.48 2.90
N GLU A 339 -10.25 -2.83 3.94
CA GLU A 339 -10.01 -3.23 5.33
C GLU A 339 -10.42 -4.71 5.51
N PRO A 340 -9.49 -5.68 5.61
CA PRO A 340 -9.84 -7.01 6.03
C PRO A 340 -9.50 -7.05 7.51
N ASN A 341 -10.51 -6.93 8.38
CA ASN A 341 -10.45 -7.17 9.84
C ASN A 341 -10.46 -5.96 10.80
N VAL A 342 -11.06 -4.82 10.46
CA VAL A 342 -11.39 -3.81 11.50
C VAL A 342 -12.75 -4.11 12.18
N LEU A 343 -13.65 -4.84 11.51
CA LEU A 343 -14.95 -5.26 12.08
C LEU A 343 -15.04 -6.73 12.49
N ALA A 344 -14.02 -7.54 12.19
CA ALA A 344 -13.87 -8.83 12.87
C ALA A 344 -13.42 -8.53 14.30
N ARG A 345 -14.38 -8.37 15.21
CA ARG A 345 -14.14 -8.54 16.64
C ARG A 345 -13.31 -9.80 16.78
N ARG A 346 -12.02 -9.67 17.11
CA ARG A 346 -11.24 -10.80 17.58
C ARG A 346 -12.01 -11.34 18.77
N GLY A 347 -12.60 -12.53 18.61
CA GLY A 347 -13.13 -13.28 19.74
C GLY A 347 -12.03 -13.41 20.81
N PRO A 348 -12.39 -13.76 22.06
CA PRO A 348 -11.38 -14.16 23.04
C PRO A 348 -10.43 -15.13 22.34
N GLN A 349 -9.14 -14.81 22.37
CA GLN A 349 -8.08 -15.53 21.68
C GLN A 349 -8.29 -17.03 21.91
N GLU A 350 -8.78 -17.73 20.89
CA GLU A 350 -8.97 -19.17 20.95
C GLU A 350 -7.64 -19.75 21.40
N SER A 351 -7.68 -20.53 22.49
CA SER A 351 -6.53 -21.25 23.02
C SER A 351 -5.81 -21.90 21.85
N SER A 352 -4.49 -21.68 21.73
CA SER A 352 -3.62 -22.28 20.72
C SER A 352 -4.15 -23.67 20.37
N MET A 353 -4.76 -23.81 19.18
CA MET A 353 -5.22 -25.13 18.76
C MET A 353 -4.00 -26.04 18.82
N PRO A 354 -4.11 -27.24 19.41
CA PRO A 354 -3.05 -28.23 19.31
C PRO A 354 -2.74 -28.42 17.82
N PRO A 355 -1.47 -28.62 17.45
CA PRO A 355 -1.07 -28.79 16.05
C PRO A 355 -2.02 -29.78 15.40
N PHE A 356 -2.74 -29.31 14.38
CA PHE A 356 -3.66 -30.11 13.62
C PHE A 356 -2.81 -31.17 12.91
N ALA A 357 -2.87 -32.42 13.40
CA ALA A 357 -2.34 -33.55 12.67
C ALA A 357 -3.32 -33.78 11.51
N GLU A 358 -2.95 -33.32 10.30
CA GLU A 358 -3.76 -33.47 9.08
C GLU A 358 -4.04 -34.95 8.74
N GLU A 359 -3.32 -35.87 9.38
CA GLU A 359 -3.41 -37.31 9.17
C GLU A 359 -3.90 -37.98 10.45
N THR A 360 -5.13 -38.51 10.42
CA THR A 360 -5.60 -39.41 11.47
C THR A 360 -4.98 -40.80 11.26
N GLU A 361 -4.88 -41.60 12.32
CA GLU A 361 -4.36 -42.97 12.24
C GLU A 361 -5.17 -43.83 11.24
N GLU A 362 -6.46 -43.50 11.03
CA GLU A 362 -7.30 -44.08 9.98
C GLU A 362 -6.83 -43.72 8.55
N ASP A 363 -6.33 -42.49 8.32
CA ASP A 363 -5.84 -42.06 7.01
C ASP A 363 -4.52 -42.77 6.64
N LEU A 364 -3.62 -42.93 7.63
CA LEU A 364 -2.38 -43.69 7.46
C LEU A 364 -2.66 -45.17 7.19
N GLU A 365 -3.68 -45.74 7.83
CA GLU A 365 -4.13 -47.10 7.51
C GLU A 365 -4.76 -47.21 6.12
N GLU A 366 -5.49 -46.19 5.67
CA GLU A 366 -6.11 -46.19 4.34
C GLU A 366 -5.08 -46.04 3.23
N GLU A 367 -4.04 -45.23 3.42
CA GLU A 367 -2.92 -45.12 2.48
C GLU A 367 -2.10 -46.42 2.41
N ASN A 368 -1.88 -47.08 3.56
CA ASN A 368 -1.20 -48.38 3.62
C ASN A 368 -2.04 -49.50 2.98
N LYS A 369 -3.38 -49.38 3.01
CA LYS A 369 -4.30 -50.26 2.26
C LYS A 369 -4.27 -49.97 0.75
N ARG A 370 -4.12 -48.71 0.32
CA ARG A 370 -4.01 -48.32 -1.10
C ARG A 370 -2.69 -48.74 -1.76
N PHE A 371 -1.62 -48.95 -0.98
CA PHE A 371 -0.34 -49.45 -1.50
C PHE A 371 -0.30 -50.96 -1.78
N ARG A 372 -1.30 -51.74 -1.36
CA ARG A 372 -1.46 -53.14 -1.78
C ARG A 372 -2.31 -53.23 -3.03
N ASN A 373 -1.71 -52.91 -4.17
CA ASN A 373 -2.29 -53.16 -5.48
C ASN A 373 -2.40 -54.70 -5.72
N PRO A 374 -3.60 -55.31 -5.81
CA PRO A 374 -3.74 -56.75 -6.06
C PRO A 374 -3.52 -57.13 -7.54
N PHE A 375 -3.29 -56.14 -8.41
CA PHE A 375 -3.06 -56.34 -9.83
C PHE A 375 -1.74 -55.68 -10.26
N ARG A 376 -0.62 -56.41 -10.14
CA ARG A 376 0.46 -56.55 -11.14
C ARG A 376 1.79 -57.02 -10.52
N PRO A 377 2.13 -58.31 -10.64
CA PRO A 377 3.53 -58.72 -10.76
C PRO A 377 3.96 -58.59 -12.23
N GLY A 378 4.94 -57.73 -12.52
CA GLY A 378 5.76 -57.91 -13.74
C GLY A 378 5.59 -56.95 -14.92
N LEU A 379 5.27 -55.67 -14.72
CA LEU A 379 5.46 -54.67 -15.78
C LEU A 379 6.41 -53.56 -15.31
N SER A 380 7.69 -53.77 -15.59
CA SER A 380 8.73 -52.76 -15.60
C SER A 380 8.42 -51.72 -16.68
N LEU A 381 7.79 -50.63 -16.27
CA LEU A 381 7.70 -49.40 -17.06
C LEU A 381 9.10 -48.80 -17.18
N ARG A 382 9.83 -49.29 -18.18
CA ARG A 382 11.04 -48.67 -18.71
C ARG A 382 10.62 -47.34 -19.33
N MET A 383 10.83 -46.25 -18.59
CA MET A 383 10.72 -44.89 -19.14
C MET A 383 11.61 -44.79 -20.39
N PRO A 384 11.08 -44.30 -21.53
CA PRO A 384 11.91 -44.04 -22.69
C PRO A 384 12.91 -42.92 -22.35
N PRO A 385 14.16 -43.01 -22.85
CA PRO A 385 15.14 -41.96 -22.62
C PRO A 385 14.66 -40.63 -23.23
N PRO A 386 15.02 -39.48 -22.65
CA PRO A 386 14.65 -38.19 -23.20
C PRO A 386 15.23 -38.08 -24.62
N ARG A 387 14.35 -37.84 -25.60
CA ARG A 387 14.74 -37.43 -26.94
C ARG A 387 15.56 -36.15 -26.81
N GLY A 388 16.82 -36.22 -27.22
CA GLY A 388 17.65 -35.04 -27.46
C GLY A 388 16.95 -34.14 -28.48
N GLY A 389 16.42 -33.03 -27.99
CA GLY A 389 16.16 -31.86 -28.81
C GLY A 389 17.44 -31.05 -28.86
N ASN A 390 18.08 -31.01 -30.03
CA ASN A 390 18.98 -29.93 -30.40
C ASN A 390 18.23 -28.61 -30.19
N SER A 391 18.62 -27.85 -29.18
CA SER A 391 18.47 -26.40 -29.15
C SER A 391 19.82 -25.82 -29.57
N ASP A 392 20.15 -26.01 -30.84
CA ASP A 392 20.98 -25.07 -31.59
C ASP A 392 20.05 -23.88 -31.88
N ASP A 393 20.15 -22.81 -31.08
CA ASP A 393 19.69 -21.44 -31.37
C ASP A 393 19.71 -20.66 -30.05
N GLU A 394 20.81 -19.97 -29.76
CA GLU A 394 20.85 -18.56 -29.35
C GLU A 394 22.34 -18.14 -29.28
N ASP A 395 22.90 -17.89 -30.47
CA ASP A 395 24.00 -16.95 -30.66
C ASP A 395 23.54 -15.57 -30.14
N PHE A 396 23.86 -15.25 -28.89
CA PHE A 396 23.79 -13.88 -28.39
C PHE A 396 25.19 -13.29 -28.34
N ASP A 397 25.52 -12.59 -29.42
CA ASP A 397 26.71 -11.79 -29.70
C ASP A 397 27.44 -11.25 -28.45
N ASP A 398 28.58 -11.88 -28.14
CA ASP A 398 29.72 -11.30 -27.43
C ASP A 398 30.37 -10.21 -28.31
N ARG A 399 29.67 -9.10 -28.51
CA ARG A 399 30.26 -7.88 -29.09
C ARG A 399 31.09 -7.15 -28.02
N TYR A 400 32.15 -7.81 -27.58
CA TYR A 400 33.25 -7.28 -26.79
C TYR A 400 34.12 -6.37 -27.67
N GLY A 401 33.71 -5.11 -27.82
CA GLY A 401 34.48 -4.05 -28.49
C GLY A 401 35.62 -3.48 -27.63
N GLY A 402 36.40 -4.34 -26.96
CA GLY A 402 37.57 -3.92 -26.19
C GLY A 402 38.83 -3.92 -27.06
N GLN A 403 39.23 -2.75 -27.54
CA GLN A 403 40.55 -2.52 -28.16
C GLN A 403 41.66 -3.02 -27.24
N THR A 404 42.44 -4.00 -27.70
CA THR A 404 43.71 -4.39 -27.06
C THR A 404 44.87 -3.87 -27.91
N GLU A 405 45.13 -2.57 -27.84
CA GLU A 405 46.42 -2.04 -28.28
C GLU A 405 47.50 -2.43 -27.26
N THR A 406 48.10 -3.58 -27.53
CA THR A 406 49.42 -3.94 -27.01
C THR A 406 50.46 -3.52 -28.04
N ALA A 407 50.93 -2.28 -27.96
CA ALA A 407 52.23 -1.90 -28.53
C ALA A 407 53.28 -2.01 -27.42
N ARG A 408 53.96 -3.16 -27.39
CA ARG A 408 55.30 -3.27 -26.80
C ARG A 408 56.30 -2.80 -27.84
N SER A 409 57.13 -1.87 -27.44
CA SER A 409 58.40 -1.53 -28.04
C SER A 409 59.41 -2.68 -27.84
N LEU A 410 59.91 -3.20 -28.96
CA LEU A 410 61.27 -3.70 -29.31
C LEU A 410 61.21 -4.94 -30.20
#